data_AF-A0A1E3BJA5-F1
#
_entry.id   AF-A0A1E3BJA5-F1
#
_cell.length_a   1.000
_cell.length_b   1.000
_cell.length_c   1.000
_cell.angle_alpha   90.00
_cell.angle_beta   90.00
_cell.angle_gamma   90.00
#
_symmetry.space_group_name_H-M   'P 1'
#
loop_
_entity.id
_entity.type
_entity.pdbx_description
1 polymer ?
#
loop_
_entity_poly.entity_id
_entity_poly.type
_entity_poly.pdbx_seq_one_letter_code
_entity_poly.pdbx_strand_id
1 'polypeptide(L)'
;MKLSILSLAALTPLVAAHFKLDYPTPRGENEDIMTTFPCGGLAQSSERTKVSISDGSFPVVVTMGHMQTAFEVLLSLGNDPGTNFNVTLVPAFGARGLGSLCIPHVAFDEDTLGINITDGMNATVQVQSNGDPTGGLYACADIEFSSSTEYSKPSSCKNNTNVAAAPFTGEAAQRNANESTANGGVQSGGSSTSDSDSASTSTGGAVALQTAAWGMLGAAVVGGLKAALNSAQAPYTQHLYVLLDNQEVARQLQGCPRGSSQHTILDFQELTNNWPNRPLRCQAIPPGRVHVHWIPGHAGITGNEQADEQAKRGTMSTSQTNSSPARYAWALRTLKEEFWRRFQLYWTENAPQQYRDLSISLDKRPHELSLPRATLGRLLAARSGHGDFAQYHERFRHEDANLECSCRRPKSPHHFYYCRKGRKASPQPWGSRQVDEILRSKSGTRDFHEWLQESHFYSSICPAH
;
A
#
# COMPACT_ATOMS: atom_id res chain seq x y z
N MET A 1 0.90 -33.91 -36.16
CA MET A 1 -0.25 -33.51 -35.32
C MET A 1 0.30 -32.78 -34.11
N LYS A 2 0.18 -31.45 -34.05
CA LYS A 2 0.74 -30.62 -32.97
C LYS A 2 -0.42 -30.17 -32.08
N LEU A 3 -0.42 -30.57 -30.82
CA LEU A 3 -1.41 -30.14 -29.83
C LEU A 3 -1.31 -28.62 -29.65
N SER A 4 -2.42 -27.93 -29.84
CA SER A 4 -2.55 -26.49 -29.60
C SER A 4 -2.81 -26.27 -28.10
N ILE A 5 -1.83 -25.71 -27.39
CA ILE A 5 -1.91 -25.41 -25.96
C ILE A 5 -2.59 -24.04 -25.82
N LEU A 6 -3.86 -24.02 -25.40
CA LEU A 6 -4.56 -22.81 -24.99
C LEU A 6 -3.85 -22.23 -23.75
N SER A 7 -3.05 -21.19 -23.98
CA SER A 7 -2.29 -20.50 -22.94
C SER A 7 -3.14 -19.37 -22.38
N LEU A 8 -3.49 -19.46 -21.10
CA LEU A 8 -4.28 -18.45 -20.42
C LEU A 8 -3.39 -17.41 -19.75
N ALA A 9 -3.59 -16.15 -20.11
CA ALA A 9 -2.88 -15.02 -19.53
C ALA A 9 -3.33 -14.76 -18.09
N ALA A 10 -2.50 -15.11 -17.11
CA ALA A 10 -2.63 -14.68 -15.73
C ALA A 10 -1.69 -13.49 -15.49
N LEU A 11 -2.25 -12.29 -15.25
CA LEU A 11 -1.48 -11.15 -14.77
C LEU A 11 -1.25 -11.29 -13.26
N THR A 12 0.00 -11.16 -12.82
CA THR A 12 0.35 -11.02 -11.39
C THR A 12 -0.16 -9.70 -10.84
N PRO A 13 -0.78 -9.69 -9.65
CA PRO A 13 -0.95 -8.46 -8.90
C PRO A 13 0.09 -8.43 -7.77
N LEU A 14 0.98 -7.43 -7.77
CA LEU A 14 1.62 -6.96 -6.55
C LEU A 14 0.52 -6.21 -5.77
N VAL A 15 -0.21 -6.90 -4.89
CA VAL A 15 -1.23 -6.29 -4.03
C VAL A 15 -0.61 -6.08 -2.66
N ALA A 16 -0.48 -4.84 -2.24
CA ALA A 16 -0.05 -4.48 -0.88
C ALA A 16 -1.21 -4.62 0.11
N ALA A 17 -0.93 -5.17 1.30
CA ALA A 17 -1.81 -5.63 2.39
C ALA A 17 -2.78 -4.62 3.04
N HIS A 18 -3.31 -3.62 2.31
CA HIS A 18 -4.03 -2.50 2.91
C HIS A 18 -5.38 -2.88 3.55
N PHE A 19 -5.73 -2.15 4.61
CA PHE A 19 -7.05 -2.14 5.23
C PHE A 19 -7.53 -0.70 5.42
N LYS A 20 -8.83 -0.52 5.65
CA LYS A 20 -9.44 0.78 5.95
C LYS A 20 -10.12 0.72 7.32
N LEU A 21 -9.94 1.75 8.14
CA LEU A 21 -10.71 1.94 9.38
C LEU A 21 -12.00 2.68 9.03
N ASP A 22 -13.15 2.06 9.27
CA ASP A 22 -14.47 2.63 8.96
C ASP A 22 -15.14 3.25 10.20
N TYR A 23 -14.86 2.71 11.39
CA TYR A 23 -15.37 3.24 12.66
C TYR A 23 -14.46 2.82 13.83
N PRO A 24 -14.23 3.65 14.87
CA PRO A 24 -14.66 5.05 15.02
C PRO A 24 -14.17 5.95 13.88
N THR A 25 -14.72 7.16 13.74
CA THR A 25 -14.42 8.03 12.60
C THR A 25 -12.89 8.20 12.45
N PRO A 26 -12.28 7.73 11.34
CA PRO A 26 -10.84 7.74 11.18
C PRO A 26 -10.33 9.16 10.95
N ARG A 27 -9.05 9.41 11.25
CA ARG A 27 -8.34 10.67 10.89
C ARG A 27 -8.32 10.94 9.39
N GLY A 28 -8.50 9.90 8.58
CA GLY A 28 -8.53 9.95 7.13
C GLY A 28 -8.08 8.62 6.53
N GLU A 29 -7.96 8.60 5.20
CA GLU A 29 -7.51 7.44 4.44
C GLU A 29 -6.35 7.85 3.55
N ASN A 30 -5.18 7.24 3.76
CA ASN A 30 -4.02 7.44 2.90
C ASN A 30 -3.10 6.22 2.88
N GLU A 31 -3.37 5.32 1.93
CA GLU A 31 -2.65 4.05 1.75
C GLU A 31 -1.14 4.25 1.58
N ASP A 32 -0.68 5.35 0.95
CA ASP A 32 0.74 5.60 0.69
C ASP A 32 1.57 5.78 1.97
N ILE A 33 0.94 6.23 3.07
CA ILE A 33 1.59 6.50 4.35
C ILE A 33 1.12 5.58 5.47
N MET A 34 0.23 4.62 5.19
CA MET A 34 -0.26 3.66 6.18
C MET A 34 0.85 2.85 6.87
N THR A 35 2.01 2.69 6.24
CA THR A 35 3.20 2.05 6.82
C THR A 35 3.92 2.92 7.85
N THR A 36 3.55 4.19 7.98
CA THR A 36 4.17 5.15 8.89
C THR A 36 3.54 5.00 10.27
N PHE A 37 4.31 4.49 11.22
CA PHE A 37 3.90 4.47 12.62
C PHE A 37 4.14 5.86 13.25
N PRO A 38 3.21 6.38 14.06
CA PRO A 38 1.86 5.88 14.35
C PRO A 38 0.81 6.46 13.39
N CYS A 39 -0.41 5.91 13.43
CA CYS A 39 -1.59 6.45 12.77
C CYS A 39 -1.50 6.63 11.24
N GLY A 40 -0.57 5.95 10.58
CA GLY A 40 -0.31 6.15 9.17
C GLY A 40 0.25 7.53 8.87
N GLY A 41 0.91 8.19 9.83
CA GLY A 41 1.43 9.56 9.70
C GLY A 41 0.36 10.65 9.62
N LEU A 42 -0.91 10.34 9.89
CA LEU A 42 -2.00 11.31 9.84
C LEU A 42 -2.10 12.13 11.14
N ALA A 43 -2.21 13.45 10.96
CA ALA A 43 -2.43 14.39 12.05
C ALA A 43 -3.76 14.14 12.77
N GLN A 44 -3.82 14.53 14.04
CA GLN A 44 -5.02 14.40 14.86
C GLN A 44 -6.22 15.14 14.28
N SER A 45 -7.39 14.49 14.38
CA SER A 45 -8.67 15.10 14.03
C SER A 45 -9.14 16.05 15.14
N SER A 46 -9.70 17.20 14.73
CA SER A 46 -10.45 18.08 15.64
C SER A 46 -11.83 17.49 16.00
N GLU A 47 -12.33 16.55 15.21
CA GLU A 47 -13.59 15.85 15.43
C GLU A 47 -13.32 14.49 16.08
N ARG A 48 -13.75 14.32 17.33
CA ARG A 48 -13.59 13.09 18.12
C ARG A 48 -14.89 12.32 18.20
N THR A 49 -14.81 11.00 18.02
CA THR A 49 -15.97 10.13 18.22
C THR A 49 -16.24 9.98 19.72
N LYS A 50 -17.46 10.32 20.18
CA LYS A 50 -17.84 10.14 21.58
C LYS A 50 -18.04 8.66 21.89
N VAL A 51 -17.43 8.18 22.97
CA VAL A 51 -17.53 6.79 23.46
C VAL A 51 -18.15 6.79 24.85
N SER A 52 -19.14 5.91 25.05
CA SER A 52 -19.85 5.76 26.32
C SER A 52 -18.94 5.22 27.42
N ILE A 53 -18.82 5.96 28.52
CA ILE A 53 -18.13 5.48 29.73
C ILE A 53 -18.94 4.38 30.42
N SER A 54 -20.26 4.54 30.52
CA SER A 54 -21.15 3.60 31.24
C SER A 54 -21.21 2.22 30.60
N ASP A 55 -21.09 2.14 29.27
CA ASP A 55 -21.10 0.87 28.55
C ASP A 55 -19.74 0.16 28.51
N GLY A 56 -18.65 0.87 28.84
CA GLY A 56 -17.28 0.31 28.89
C GLY A 56 -16.81 -0.35 27.58
N SER A 57 -17.44 -0.02 26.44
CA SER A 57 -17.07 -0.59 25.15
C SER A 57 -17.51 0.28 23.97
N PHE A 58 -16.87 0.10 22.82
CA PHE A 58 -17.26 0.71 21.56
C PHE A 58 -16.99 -0.24 20.38
N PRO A 59 -17.71 -0.10 19.25
CA PRO A 59 -17.44 -0.91 18.08
C PRO A 59 -16.19 -0.41 17.34
N VAL A 60 -15.45 -1.33 16.72
CA VAL A 60 -14.41 -1.04 15.73
C VAL A 60 -14.77 -1.75 14.43
N VAL A 61 -14.77 -1.02 13.32
CA VAL A 61 -15.10 -1.54 12.00
C VAL A 61 -13.94 -1.28 11.06
N VAL A 62 -13.48 -2.34 10.38
CA VAL A 62 -12.43 -2.24 9.38
C VAL A 62 -12.87 -2.91 8.09
N THR A 63 -12.42 -2.41 6.96
CA THR A 63 -12.56 -3.05 5.66
C THR A 63 -11.23 -3.67 5.24
N MET A 64 -11.21 -4.99 5.13
CA MET A 64 -10.03 -5.78 4.77
C MET A 64 -9.85 -5.83 3.25
N GLY A 65 -8.69 -5.41 2.76
CA GLY A 65 -8.29 -5.56 1.35
C GLY A 65 -7.67 -6.93 1.02
N HIS A 66 -7.30 -7.71 2.04
CA HIS A 66 -6.59 -8.98 1.91
C HIS A 66 -7.34 -10.14 2.55
N MET A 67 -7.15 -11.34 1.98
CA MET A 67 -7.84 -12.56 2.42
C MET A 67 -7.41 -13.06 3.80
N GLN A 68 -6.19 -12.73 4.24
CA GLN A 68 -5.68 -13.07 5.56
C GLN A 68 -4.84 -11.91 6.09
N THR A 69 -5.13 -11.47 7.31
CA THR A 69 -4.47 -10.33 7.94
C THR A 69 -4.47 -10.54 9.46
N ALA A 70 -3.35 -10.26 10.11
CA ALA A 70 -3.28 -10.13 11.56
C ALA A 70 -3.66 -8.69 11.93
N PHE A 71 -4.55 -8.51 12.90
CA PHE A 71 -4.98 -7.22 13.41
C PHE A 71 -4.77 -7.13 14.91
N GLU A 72 -4.66 -5.90 15.40
CA GLU A 72 -4.57 -5.55 16.81
C GLU A 72 -5.17 -4.16 17.00
N VAL A 73 -5.75 -3.92 18.18
CA VAL A 73 -6.33 -2.61 18.53
C VAL A 73 -5.64 -2.09 19.78
N LEU A 74 -4.97 -0.96 19.63
CA LEU A 74 -4.24 -0.26 20.68
C LEU A 74 -4.91 1.08 21.01
N LEU A 75 -4.62 1.61 22.19
CA LEU A 75 -5.09 2.90 22.66
C LEU A 75 -3.92 3.73 23.22
N SER A 76 -3.99 5.03 22.99
CA SER A 76 -3.21 6.03 23.71
C SER A 76 -4.18 7.00 24.40
N LEU A 77 -3.94 7.29 25.67
CA LEU A 77 -4.72 8.27 26.43
C LEU A 77 -4.13 9.67 26.27
N GLY A 78 -5.00 10.68 26.30
CA GLY A 78 -4.64 12.09 26.21
C GLY A 78 -4.94 12.75 24.87
N ASN A 79 -4.56 14.02 24.77
CA ASN A 79 -4.76 14.82 23.57
C ASN A 79 -3.74 14.47 22.49
N ASP A 80 -2.46 14.37 22.82
CA ASP A 80 -1.41 14.11 21.85
C ASP A 80 -0.80 12.73 22.11
N PRO A 81 -1.17 11.70 21.33
CA PRO A 81 -0.71 10.34 21.59
C PRO A 81 0.78 10.16 21.30
N GLY A 82 1.41 11.04 20.50
CA GLY A 82 2.78 10.81 20.02
C GLY A 82 2.94 9.37 19.51
N THR A 83 3.91 8.64 20.06
CA THR A 83 4.15 7.21 19.80
C THR A 83 3.62 6.28 20.91
N ASN A 84 2.87 6.79 21.89
CA ASN A 84 2.53 6.11 23.14
C ASN A 84 1.28 5.21 23.03
N PHE A 85 1.32 4.20 22.15
CA PHE A 85 0.27 3.17 22.05
C PHE A 85 0.59 1.97 22.94
N ASN A 86 0.59 2.18 24.26
CA ASN A 86 0.99 1.19 25.25
C ASN A 86 -0.17 0.37 25.84
N VAL A 87 -1.42 0.74 25.54
CA VAL A 87 -2.61 0.02 26.02
C VAL A 87 -3.13 -0.88 24.91
N THR A 88 -3.22 -2.18 25.16
CA THR A 88 -3.80 -3.15 24.23
C THR A 88 -5.28 -3.38 24.56
N LEU A 89 -6.18 -2.91 23.69
CA LEU A 89 -7.63 -3.15 23.84
C LEU A 89 -8.06 -4.49 23.24
N VAL A 90 -7.45 -4.87 22.11
CA VAL A 90 -7.67 -6.18 21.48
C VAL A 90 -6.31 -6.75 21.11
N PRO A 91 -5.86 -7.84 21.77
CA PRO A 91 -4.60 -8.52 21.43
C PRO A 91 -4.58 -9.00 19.97
N ALA A 92 -3.39 -9.28 19.47
CA ALA A 92 -3.23 -9.73 18.09
C ALA A 92 -4.10 -10.95 17.75
N PHE A 93 -4.84 -10.85 16.65
CA PHE A 93 -5.74 -11.88 16.17
C PHE A 93 -5.68 -12.02 14.66
N GLY A 94 -5.97 -13.22 14.16
CA GLY A 94 -6.02 -13.50 12.73
C GLY A 94 -7.42 -13.27 12.19
N ALA A 95 -7.53 -12.49 11.12
CA ALA A 95 -8.75 -12.32 10.35
C ALA A 95 -8.60 -12.95 8.96
N ARG A 96 -9.69 -13.56 8.47
CA ARG A 96 -9.80 -14.17 7.15
C ARG A 96 -11.05 -13.67 6.44
N GLY A 97 -10.95 -13.48 5.13
CA GLY A 97 -12.04 -12.97 4.28
C GLY A 97 -11.75 -11.57 3.74
N LEU A 98 -12.68 -11.03 2.94
CA LEU A 98 -12.58 -9.70 2.35
C LEU A 98 -13.78 -8.83 2.73
N GLY A 99 -13.56 -7.52 2.78
CA GLY A 99 -14.60 -6.55 3.11
C GLY A 99 -14.69 -6.28 4.61
N SER A 100 -15.88 -5.88 5.07
CA SER A 100 -16.06 -5.37 6.43
C SER A 100 -15.92 -6.46 7.50
N LEU A 101 -15.10 -6.17 8.51
CA LEU A 101 -14.97 -6.86 9.79
C LEU A 101 -15.37 -5.87 10.88
N CYS A 102 -16.34 -6.24 11.71
CA CYS A 102 -16.70 -5.52 12.92
C CYS A 102 -16.33 -6.29 14.17
N ILE A 103 -15.67 -5.59 15.09
CA ILE A 103 -15.53 -5.95 16.50
C ILE A 103 -16.58 -5.13 17.27
N PRO A 104 -17.74 -5.71 17.63
CA PRO A 104 -18.86 -4.93 18.12
C PRO A 104 -18.62 -4.34 19.52
N HIS A 105 -17.79 -4.99 20.32
CA HIS A 105 -17.45 -4.58 21.69
C HIS A 105 -15.95 -4.68 21.87
N VAL A 106 -15.24 -3.59 21.58
CA VAL A 106 -13.89 -3.37 22.09
C VAL A 106 -14.04 -2.80 23.49
N ALA A 107 -13.78 -3.65 24.48
CA ALA A 107 -13.96 -3.31 25.89
C ALA A 107 -12.78 -2.49 26.42
N PHE A 108 -13.07 -1.66 27.41
CA PHE A 108 -12.07 -0.94 28.20
C PHE A 108 -12.58 -0.79 29.64
N ASP A 109 -11.66 -0.90 30.59
CA ASP A 109 -11.93 -0.77 32.02
C ASP A 109 -10.70 -0.20 32.74
N GLU A 110 -10.82 0.07 34.04
CA GLU A 110 -9.73 0.61 34.86
C GLU A 110 -8.51 -0.33 34.89
N ASP A 111 -8.73 -1.65 34.86
CA ASP A 111 -7.65 -2.66 34.86
C ASP A 111 -6.84 -2.62 33.56
N THR A 112 -7.53 -2.46 32.42
CA THR A 112 -6.90 -2.39 31.09
C THR A 112 -6.21 -1.05 30.86
N LEU A 113 -6.82 0.04 31.33
CA LEU A 113 -6.34 1.40 31.08
C LEU A 113 -5.33 1.89 32.13
N GLY A 114 -5.29 1.25 33.30
CA GLY A 114 -4.44 1.63 34.44
C GLY A 114 -4.83 2.96 35.09
N ILE A 115 -5.95 3.55 34.69
CA ILE A 115 -6.50 4.81 35.22
C ILE A 115 -8.03 4.76 35.21
N ASN A 116 -8.63 5.54 36.11
CA ASN A 116 -10.07 5.78 36.07
C ASN A 116 -10.43 6.82 35.00
N ILE A 117 -11.44 6.52 34.17
CA ILE A 117 -11.85 7.35 33.05
C ILE A 117 -12.86 8.40 33.50
N THR A 118 -12.59 9.64 33.10
CA THR A 118 -13.47 10.79 33.40
C THR A 118 -14.12 11.31 32.13
N ASP A 119 -15.29 11.91 32.27
CA ASP A 119 -15.97 12.63 31.21
C ASP A 119 -15.06 13.68 30.56
N GLY A 120 -15.07 13.75 29.23
CA GLY A 120 -14.22 14.65 28.44
C GLY A 120 -12.78 14.18 28.25
N MET A 121 -12.40 13.02 28.79
CA MET A 121 -11.06 12.48 28.60
C MET A 121 -10.87 12.06 27.14
N ASN A 122 -9.82 12.59 26.52
CA ASN A 122 -9.48 12.31 25.14
C ASN A 122 -8.57 11.10 25.02
N ALA A 123 -8.70 10.36 23.92
CA ALA A 123 -7.82 9.25 23.58
C ALA A 123 -7.75 9.07 22.05
N THR A 124 -6.80 8.24 21.61
CA THR A 124 -6.63 7.84 20.21
C THR A 124 -6.58 6.33 20.13
N VAL A 125 -7.47 5.75 19.34
CA VAL A 125 -7.48 4.32 19.02
C VAL A 125 -6.63 4.11 17.77
N GLN A 126 -5.67 3.19 17.83
CA GLN A 126 -4.91 2.73 16.66
C GLN A 126 -5.30 1.29 16.36
N VAL A 127 -5.86 1.08 15.17
CA VAL A 127 -5.90 -0.24 14.58
C VAL A 127 -4.60 -0.45 13.82
N GLN A 128 -3.92 -1.56 14.10
CA GLN A 128 -2.72 -1.94 13.36
C GLN A 128 -2.86 -3.34 12.77
N SER A 129 -2.22 -3.55 11.63
CA SER A 129 -2.15 -4.85 10.96
C SER A 129 -0.72 -5.24 10.61
N ASN A 130 -0.53 -6.50 10.25
CA ASN A 130 0.70 -6.90 9.55
C ASN A 130 0.77 -6.25 8.16
N GLY A 131 2.00 -5.96 7.72
CA GLY A 131 2.35 -5.61 6.35
C GLY A 131 2.77 -6.84 5.54
N ASP A 132 2.94 -6.65 4.23
CA ASP A 132 3.44 -7.66 3.29
C ASP A 132 4.66 -7.09 2.54
N PRO A 133 5.84 -7.73 2.56
CA PRO A 133 6.18 -8.97 3.27
C PRO A 133 6.57 -8.78 4.75
N THR A 134 6.84 -7.55 5.18
CA THR A 134 7.31 -7.20 6.54
C THR A 134 6.80 -5.84 6.99
N GLY A 135 6.74 -5.60 8.30
CA GLY A 135 6.28 -4.36 8.92
C GLY A 135 4.79 -4.40 9.26
N GLY A 136 4.21 -3.22 9.48
CA GLY A 136 2.80 -3.06 9.80
C GLY A 136 2.14 -1.91 9.07
N LEU A 137 0.82 -1.90 9.10
CA LEU A 137 -0.02 -0.81 8.62
C LEU A 137 -0.83 -0.25 9.78
N TYR A 138 -1.05 1.05 9.79
CA TYR A 138 -1.60 1.78 10.92
C TYR A 138 -2.71 2.73 10.47
N ALA A 139 -3.82 2.74 11.22
CA ALA A 139 -4.91 3.69 11.05
C ALA A 139 -5.44 4.09 12.43
N CYS A 140 -5.75 5.37 12.62
CA CYS A 140 -6.22 5.89 13.89
C CYS A 140 -7.57 6.58 13.80
N ALA A 141 -8.30 6.52 14.91
CA ALA A 141 -9.47 7.35 15.18
C ALA A 141 -9.31 8.04 16.54
N ASP A 142 -9.63 9.32 16.58
CA ASP A 142 -9.63 10.08 17.83
C ASP A 142 -11.00 9.96 18.51
N ILE A 143 -10.98 9.63 19.80
CA ILE A 143 -12.17 9.45 20.61
C ILE A 143 -12.15 10.38 21.83
N GLU A 144 -13.32 10.57 22.41
CA GLU A 144 -13.50 11.23 23.70
C GLU A 144 -14.49 10.42 24.54
N PHE A 145 -14.10 10.11 25.76
CA PHE A 145 -14.95 9.43 26.72
C PHE A 145 -16.03 10.38 27.24
N SER A 146 -17.28 9.92 27.20
CA SER A 146 -18.46 10.72 27.50
C SER A 146 -19.41 9.93 28.40
N SER A 147 -19.85 10.56 29.47
CA SER A 147 -20.88 10.08 30.41
C SER A 147 -22.29 10.35 29.90
N SER A 148 -22.46 11.23 28.90
CA SER A 148 -23.76 11.58 28.31
C SER A 148 -24.04 10.87 26.98
N THR A 149 -23.13 10.01 26.53
CA THR A 149 -23.26 9.24 25.29
C THR A 149 -23.54 7.80 25.62
N GLU A 150 -24.53 7.20 24.97
CA GLU A 150 -24.84 5.77 25.09
C GLU A 150 -24.18 4.98 23.96
N TYR A 151 -23.90 3.70 24.20
CA TYR A 151 -23.41 2.80 23.17
C TYR A 151 -24.37 2.74 21.98
N SER A 152 -23.82 2.96 20.79
CA SER A 152 -24.54 2.74 19.56
C SER A 152 -23.69 1.95 18.58
N LYS A 153 -24.30 0.90 18.01
CA LYS A 153 -23.67 0.11 16.97
C LYS A 153 -23.98 0.75 15.61
N PRO A 154 -22.99 1.26 14.86
CA PRO A 154 -23.27 1.85 13.56
C PRO A 154 -23.77 0.78 12.60
N SER A 155 -24.58 1.18 11.61
CA SER A 155 -25.13 0.26 10.61
C SER A 155 -24.04 -0.44 9.78
N SER A 156 -22.85 0.16 9.70
CA SER A 156 -21.62 -0.36 9.11
C SER A 156 -20.99 -1.51 9.90
N CYS A 157 -21.28 -1.65 11.20
CA CYS A 157 -20.75 -2.73 12.02
C CYS A 157 -21.47 -4.06 11.73
N LYS A 158 -21.05 -4.70 10.62
CA LYS A 158 -21.50 -6.00 10.17
C LYS A 158 -20.35 -6.74 9.50
N ASN A 159 -20.13 -7.98 9.91
CA ASN A 159 -19.18 -8.83 9.20
C ASN A 159 -19.74 -9.19 7.83
N ASN A 160 -18.91 -9.08 6.80
CA ASN A 160 -19.23 -9.59 5.48
C ASN A 160 -19.40 -11.13 5.54
N THR A 161 -20.14 -11.74 4.62
CA THR A 161 -20.63 -13.14 4.73
C THR A 161 -19.54 -14.20 4.94
N ASN A 162 -18.29 -13.93 4.56
CA ASN A 162 -17.16 -14.86 4.69
C ASN A 162 -15.99 -14.27 5.51
N VAL A 163 -16.25 -13.24 6.31
CA VAL A 163 -15.26 -12.67 7.22
C VAL A 163 -15.32 -13.41 8.55
N ALA A 164 -14.18 -13.97 8.96
CA ALA A 164 -14.00 -14.67 10.23
C ALA A 164 -12.76 -14.12 10.93
N ALA A 165 -12.83 -13.93 12.24
CA ALA A 165 -11.70 -13.53 13.07
C ALA A 165 -11.54 -14.52 14.21
N ALA A 166 -10.30 -14.84 14.57
CA ALA A 166 -9.97 -15.72 15.68
C ALA A 166 -8.73 -15.21 16.42
N PRO A 167 -8.74 -15.21 17.76
CA PRO A 167 -7.58 -14.80 18.54
C PRO A 167 -6.40 -15.75 18.26
N PHE A 168 -5.19 -15.20 18.30
CA PHE A 168 -4.00 -16.05 18.37
C PHE A 168 -3.88 -16.68 19.76
N THR A 169 -2.98 -17.65 19.89
CA THR A 169 -2.74 -18.37 21.15
C THR A 169 -1.26 -18.36 21.50
N GLY A 170 -0.94 -18.46 22.80
CA GLY A 170 0.44 -18.46 23.29
C GLY A 170 1.20 -17.19 22.92
N GLU A 171 2.47 -17.35 22.55
CA GLU A 171 3.37 -16.24 22.19
C GLU A 171 2.84 -15.39 21.01
N ALA A 172 2.05 -15.98 20.12
CA ALA A 172 1.48 -15.25 18.99
C ALA A 172 0.42 -14.22 19.41
N ALA A 173 -0.25 -14.42 20.55
CA ALA A 173 -1.22 -13.45 21.08
C ALA A 173 -0.57 -12.26 21.78
N GLN A 174 0.69 -12.42 22.21
CA GLN A 174 1.47 -11.39 22.91
C GLN A 174 2.38 -10.60 21.96
N ARG A 175 2.45 -11.01 20.69
CA ARG A 175 3.23 -10.33 19.66
C ARG A 175 2.38 -9.29 18.97
N ASN A 176 2.95 -8.12 18.74
CA ASN A 176 2.29 -7.08 17.97
C ASN A 176 1.91 -7.60 16.57
N ALA A 177 0.78 -7.14 16.05
CA ALA A 177 0.33 -7.54 14.71
C ALA A 177 1.33 -7.11 13.61
N ASN A 178 2.03 -5.99 13.78
CA ASN A 178 3.07 -5.50 12.85
C ASN A 178 4.34 -6.37 12.81
N GLU A 179 4.55 -7.25 13.79
CA GLU A 179 5.65 -8.20 13.85
C GLU A 179 5.19 -9.64 13.56
N SER A 180 3.89 -9.80 13.28
CA SER A 180 3.25 -11.09 13.06
C SER A 180 2.95 -11.31 11.58
N THR A 181 3.00 -12.56 11.13
CA THR A 181 2.38 -12.96 9.87
C THR A 181 0.87 -13.06 10.07
N ALA A 182 0.09 -13.13 8.97
CA ALA A 182 -1.36 -13.27 9.05
C ALA A 182 -1.85 -14.51 9.83
N ASN A 183 -0.98 -15.51 10.06
CA ASN A 183 -1.27 -16.71 10.86
C ASN A 183 -0.59 -16.71 12.24
N GLY A 184 -0.06 -15.56 12.69
CA GLY A 184 0.57 -15.42 14.00
C GLY A 184 2.02 -15.94 14.08
N GLY A 185 2.68 -16.18 12.95
CA GLY A 185 4.11 -16.47 12.89
C GLY A 185 4.95 -15.20 13.05
N VAL A 186 6.26 -15.34 13.28
CA VAL A 186 7.18 -14.19 13.34
C VAL A 186 7.50 -13.71 11.92
N GLN A 187 7.50 -12.41 11.67
CA GLN A 187 8.02 -11.86 10.42
C GLN A 187 9.55 -11.89 10.38
N SER A 188 10.14 -12.31 9.25
CA SER A 188 11.60 -12.31 9.07
C SER A 188 12.09 -10.90 8.73
N GLY A 189 12.50 -10.13 9.76
CA GLY A 189 13.02 -8.77 9.57
C GLY A 189 13.04 -7.86 10.81
N GLY A 190 12.60 -8.33 11.98
CA GLY A 190 12.60 -7.52 13.21
C GLY A 190 14.01 -7.30 13.77
N SER A 191 14.65 -6.20 13.40
CA SER A 191 15.59 -5.51 14.28
C SER A 191 15.05 -4.10 14.51
N SER A 192 14.73 -3.84 15.77
CA SER A 192 14.38 -2.54 16.30
C SER A 192 15.53 -1.55 16.09
N THR A 193 15.28 -0.51 15.30
CA THR A 193 16.02 0.75 15.40
C THR A 193 15.01 1.87 15.58
N SER A 194 14.96 2.37 16.81
CA SER A 194 14.43 3.68 17.17
C SER A 194 15.23 4.77 16.44
N ASP A 195 14.58 5.53 15.57
CA ASP A 195 14.45 7.00 15.68
C ASP A 195 13.88 7.63 14.39
N SER A 196 12.77 8.35 14.61
CA SER A 196 12.37 9.66 14.07
C SER A 196 12.35 9.94 12.55
N ASP A 197 11.11 10.04 12.05
CA ASP A 197 10.55 11.06 11.15
C ASP A 197 11.23 11.38 9.80
N SER A 198 10.52 11.05 8.71
CA SER A 198 9.73 12.05 7.94
C SER A 198 9.10 11.41 6.71
N ALA A 199 7.79 11.14 6.78
CA ALA A 199 6.98 10.73 5.65
C ALA A 199 6.61 11.95 4.79
N SER A 200 7.06 11.96 3.52
CA SER A 200 6.55 12.86 2.49
C SER A 200 5.39 12.19 1.75
N THR A 201 4.19 12.73 1.94
CA THR A 201 2.96 12.32 1.26
C THR A 201 2.97 12.74 -0.21
N SER A 202 2.64 11.83 -1.13
CA SER A 202 2.29 12.16 -2.51
C SER A 202 0.87 11.69 -2.81
N THR A 203 -0.10 12.60 -2.74
CA THR A 203 -1.47 12.38 -3.23
C THR A 203 -1.50 12.33 -4.75
N GLY A 204 -2.09 11.29 -5.34
CA GLY A 204 -2.24 11.21 -6.81
C GLY A 204 -2.98 10.00 -7.37
N GLY A 205 -4.24 9.80 -6.97
CA GLY A 205 -5.31 9.22 -7.80
C GLY A 205 -5.24 7.71 -8.12
N ALA A 206 -5.93 6.90 -7.31
CA ALA A 206 -6.35 5.55 -7.69
C ALA A 206 -7.87 5.42 -7.51
N VAL A 207 -8.56 5.27 -8.63
CA VAL A 207 -9.97 4.91 -8.71
C VAL A 207 -10.09 3.42 -8.39
N ALA A 208 -11.05 3.06 -7.54
CA ALA A 208 -11.31 1.68 -7.13
C ALA A 208 -11.56 0.75 -8.33
N LEU A 209 -10.82 -0.38 -8.40
CA LEU A 209 -11.07 -1.46 -9.35
C LEU A 209 -10.91 -2.83 -8.68
N GLN A 210 -11.89 -3.24 -7.87
CA GLN A 210 -11.91 -4.55 -7.18
C GLN A 210 -12.41 -5.74 -8.04
N THR A 211 -12.65 -5.59 -9.34
CA THR A 211 -13.40 -6.60 -10.13
C THR A 211 -12.60 -7.41 -11.16
N ALA A 212 -11.28 -7.23 -11.29
CA ALA A 212 -10.52 -7.85 -12.39
C ALA A 212 -9.72 -9.13 -12.04
N ALA A 213 -9.39 -9.38 -10.76
CA ALA A 213 -8.49 -10.49 -10.38
C ALA A 213 -9.13 -11.89 -10.51
N TRP A 214 -10.45 -11.98 -10.33
CA TRP A 214 -11.19 -13.25 -10.21
C TRP A 214 -11.35 -14.01 -11.53
N GLY A 215 -11.55 -13.29 -12.64
CA GLY A 215 -11.76 -13.91 -13.94
C GLY A 215 -10.53 -14.60 -14.52
N MET A 216 -9.32 -14.17 -14.15
CA MET A 216 -8.07 -14.72 -14.72
C MET A 216 -7.68 -16.05 -14.07
N LEU A 217 -7.76 -16.15 -12.74
CA LEU A 217 -7.43 -17.39 -12.02
C LEU A 217 -8.46 -18.49 -12.25
N GLY A 218 -9.76 -18.14 -12.26
CA GLY A 218 -10.81 -19.10 -12.60
C GLY A 218 -10.61 -19.69 -13.99
N ALA A 219 -10.19 -18.86 -14.95
CA ALA A 219 -9.97 -19.30 -16.29
C ALA A 219 -8.76 -20.27 -16.34
N ALA A 220 -7.67 -19.98 -15.61
CA ALA A 220 -6.46 -20.81 -15.59
C ALA A 220 -6.78 -22.24 -15.14
N VAL A 221 -7.64 -22.36 -14.13
CA VAL A 221 -8.11 -23.64 -13.60
C VAL A 221 -9.01 -24.38 -14.60
N VAL A 222 -9.89 -23.69 -15.32
CA VAL A 222 -10.67 -24.27 -16.43
C VAL A 222 -9.74 -24.78 -17.54
N GLY A 223 -8.72 -24.01 -17.91
CA GLY A 223 -7.72 -24.40 -18.91
C GLY A 223 -6.96 -25.66 -18.49
N GLY A 224 -6.48 -25.70 -17.24
CA GLY A 224 -5.82 -26.87 -16.66
C GLY A 224 -6.71 -28.11 -16.66
N LEU A 225 -8.00 -27.97 -16.29
CA LEU A 225 -8.95 -29.08 -16.30
C LEU A 225 -9.23 -29.59 -17.72
N LYS A 226 -9.38 -28.69 -18.72
CA LYS A 226 -9.51 -29.08 -20.13
C LYS A 226 -8.26 -29.80 -20.64
N ALA A 227 -7.07 -29.35 -20.27
CA ALA A 227 -5.82 -30.02 -20.61
C ALA A 227 -5.73 -31.42 -19.97
N ALA A 228 -6.12 -31.55 -18.69
CA ALA A 228 -6.17 -32.82 -18.00
C ALA A 228 -7.16 -33.80 -18.66
N LEU A 229 -8.35 -33.33 -19.05
CA LEU A 229 -9.35 -34.13 -19.79
C LEU A 229 -8.84 -34.65 -21.14
N ASN A 230 -7.95 -33.89 -21.80
CA ASN A 230 -7.37 -34.25 -23.09
C ASN A 230 -6.01 -34.98 -22.97
N SER A 231 -5.54 -35.25 -21.75
CA SER A 231 -4.28 -35.95 -21.51
C SER A 231 -4.39 -37.45 -21.81
N ALA A 232 -3.27 -38.08 -22.17
CA ALA A 232 -3.21 -39.53 -22.43
C ALA A 232 -3.54 -40.37 -21.19
N GLN A 233 -3.40 -39.79 -19.99
CA GLN A 233 -3.68 -40.42 -18.71
C GLN A 233 -5.17 -40.38 -18.33
N ALA A 234 -5.94 -39.44 -18.89
CA ALA A 234 -7.35 -39.23 -18.56
C ALA A 234 -8.22 -40.51 -18.61
N PRO A 235 -8.04 -41.45 -19.57
CA PRO A 235 -8.83 -42.68 -19.62
C PRO A 235 -8.62 -43.62 -18.43
N TYR A 236 -7.45 -43.57 -17.81
CA TYR A 236 -7.02 -44.47 -16.74
C TYR A 236 -7.12 -43.85 -15.35
N THR A 237 -7.37 -42.55 -15.26
CA THR A 237 -7.45 -41.81 -13.99
C THR A 237 -8.84 -41.89 -13.38
N GLN A 238 -8.98 -42.46 -12.18
CA GLN A 238 -10.24 -42.42 -11.44
C GLN A 238 -10.51 -41.01 -10.90
N HIS A 239 -9.63 -40.49 -10.06
CA HIS A 239 -9.76 -39.19 -9.40
C HIS A 239 -8.76 -38.17 -9.94
N LEU A 240 -9.20 -36.94 -10.15
CA LEU A 240 -8.33 -35.81 -10.47
C LEU A 240 -8.24 -34.89 -9.25
N TYR A 241 -7.03 -34.50 -8.87
CA TYR A 241 -6.81 -33.56 -7.78
C TYR A 241 -6.26 -32.24 -8.35
N VAL A 242 -6.98 -31.16 -8.09
CA VAL A 242 -6.62 -29.79 -8.46
C VAL A 242 -6.19 -29.09 -7.18
N LEU A 243 -4.90 -28.80 -7.07
CA LEU A 243 -4.31 -28.12 -5.92
C LEU A 243 -4.10 -26.65 -6.28
N LEU A 244 -4.57 -25.76 -5.42
CA LEU A 244 -4.52 -24.31 -5.65
C LEU A 244 -3.97 -23.62 -4.40
N ASP A 245 -3.09 -22.65 -4.58
CA ASP A 245 -2.62 -21.80 -3.49
C ASP A 245 -3.51 -20.58 -3.24
N ASN A 246 -4.41 -20.28 -4.17
CA ASN A 246 -5.47 -19.31 -3.96
C ASN A 246 -6.69 -19.94 -3.28
N GLN A 247 -6.81 -19.71 -1.97
CA GLN A 247 -7.86 -20.27 -1.11
C GLN A 247 -9.27 -19.94 -1.59
N GLU A 248 -9.45 -18.74 -2.11
CA GLU A 248 -10.77 -18.25 -2.45
C GLU A 248 -11.22 -18.73 -3.83
N VAL A 249 -10.30 -18.89 -4.78
CA VAL A 249 -10.58 -19.61 -6.03
C VAL A 249 -10.93 -21.06 -5.73
N ALA A 250 -10.15 -21.74 -4.86
CA ALA A 250 -10.46 -23.11 -4.44
C ALA A 250 -11.87 -23.23 -3.84
N ARG A 251 -12.24 -22.28 -2.96
CA ARG A 251 -13.57 -22.24 -2.32
C ARG A 251 -14.69 -21.96 -3.32
N GLN A 252 -14.50 -21.03 -4.25
CA GLN A 252 -15.53 -20.69 -5.24
C GLN A 252 -15.77 -21.79 -6.26
N LEU A 253 -14.73 -22.50 -6.69
CA LEU A 253 -14.87 -23.64 -7.60
C LEU A 253 -15.72 -24.77 -6.98
N GLN A 254 -15.69 -24.90 -5.66
CA GLN A 254 -16.47 -25.89 -4.90
C GLN A 254 -17.82 -25.36 -4.40
N GLY A 255 -18.08 -24.05 -4.54
CA GLY A 255 -19.24 -23.38 -3.94
C GLY A 255 -20.23 -22.81 -4.97
N CYS A 256 -21.17 -21.98 -4.50
CA CYS A 256 -22.08 -21.26 -5.39
C CYS A 256 -21.39 -19.97 -5.90
N PRO A 257 -21.27 -19.76 -7.22
CA PRO A 257 -20.47 -18.67 -7.76
C PRO A 257 -21.13 -17.29 -7.53
N ARG A 258 -20.35 -16.30 -7.07
CA ARG A 258 -20.81 -14.92 -6.79
C ARG A 258 -19.91 -13.92 -7.52
N GLY A 259 -20.48 -12.93 -8.20
CA GLY A 259 -19.72 -11.84 -8.88
C GLY A 259 -19.55 -12.00 -10.40
N SER A 260 -18.77 -11.12 -11.02
CA SER A 260 -18.66 -10.98 -12.49
C SER A 260 -17.94 -12.12 -13.22
N SER A 261 -17.22 -13.00 -12.50
CA SER A 261 -16.53 -14.19 -13.02
C SER A 261 -17.36 -15.48 -12.93
N GLN A 262 -18.67 -15.38 -12.63
CA GLN A 262 -19.59 -16.51 -12.48
C GLN A 262 -19.51 -17.52 -13.64
N HIS A 263 -19.47 -17.04 -14.89
CA HIS A 263 -19.45 -17.91 -16.07
C HIS A 263 -18.25 -18.88 -16.06
N THR A 264 -17.07 -18.42 -15.66
CA THR A 264 -15.85 -19.25 -15.66
C THR A 264 -15.88 -20.33 -14.57
N ILE A 265 -16.49 -20.02 -13.43
CA ILE A 265 -16.66 -20.99 -12.34
C ILE A 265 -17.72 -22.03 -12.72
N LEU A 266 -18.80 -21.60 -13.39
CA LEU A 266 -19.82 -22.50 -13.92
C LEU A 266 -19.23 -23.45 -14.97
N ASP A 267 -18.39 -22.94 -15.90
CA ASP A 267 -17.68 -23.77 -16.87
C ASP A 267 -16.80 -24.83 -16.19
N PHE A 268 -16.09 -24.47 -15.12
CA PHE A 268 -15.29 -25.42 -14.35
C PHE A 268 -16.16 -26.49 -13.68
N GLN A 269 -17.28 -26.09 -13.09
CA GLN A 269 -18.20 -26.99 -12.41
C GLN A 269 -18.86 -27.95 -13.41
N GLU A 270 -19.24 -27.47 -14.59
CA GLU A 270 -19.74 -28.31 -15.68
C GLU A 270 -18.70 -29.37 -16.07
N LEU A 271 -17.45 -28.97 -16.32
CA LEU A 271 -16.37 -29.91 -16.64
C LEU A 271 -16.10 -30.91 -15.52
N THR A 272 -16.17 -30.46 -14.26
CA THR A 272 -16.00 -31.30 -13.08
C THR A 272 -17.11 -32.33 -12.95
N ASN A 273 -18.36 -31.91 -13.16
CA ASN A 273 -19.54 -32.78 -13.14
C ASN A 273 -19.52 -33.80 -14.29
N ASN A 274 -18.90 -33.44 -15.41
CA ASN A 274 -18.75 -34.33 -16.57
C ASN A 274 -17.54 -35.28 -16.49
N TRP A 275 -16.64 -35.12 -15.52
CA TRP A 275 -15.48 -36.01 -15.33
C TRP A 275 -15.81 -37.52 -15.25
N PRO A 276 -16.86 -37.97 -14.53
CA PRO A 276 -17.25 -39.38 -14.47
C PRO A 276 -17.73 -39.91 -15.83
N ASN A 277 -18.32 -39.03 -16.65
CA ASN A 277 -18.94 -39.32 -17.94
C ASN A 277 -18.06 -38.89 -19.13
N ARG A 278 -16.76 -38.70 -18.90
CA ARG A 278 -15.85 -38.24 -19.94
C ARG A 278 -15.78 -39.23 -21.13
N PRO A 279 -15.64 -38.75 -22.38
CA PRO A 279 -15.86 -39.57 -23.58
C PRO A 279 -14.91 -40.77 -23.72
N LEU A 280 -13.69 -40.65 -23.19
CA LEU A 280 -12.64 -41.66 -23.32
C LEU A 280 -12.30 -42.22 -21.94
N ARG A 281 -13.24 -42.89 -21.26
CA ARG A 281 -12.98 -43.62 -20.00
C ARG A 281 -12.83 -45.11 -20.28
N CYS A 282 -11.75 -45.73 -19.78
CA CYS A 282 -11.62 -47.18 -19.79
C CYS A 282 -12.71 -47.82 -18.92
N GLN A 283 -13.46 -48.78 -19.47
CA GLN A 283 -14.59 -49.41 -18.76
C GLN A 283 -14.17 -50.08 -17.44
N ALA A 284 -12.92 -50.54 -17.35
CA ALA A 284 -12.34 -51.17 -16.15
C ALA A 284 -12.08 -50.20 -14.97
N ILE A 285 -12.05 -48.89 -15.21
CA ILE A 285 -11.80 -47.88 -14.16
C ILE A 285 -13.13 -47.31 -13.69
N PRO A 286 -13.50 -47.40 -12.40
CA PRO A 286 -14.75 -46.84 -11.89
C PRO A 286 -14.90 -45.34 -12.19
N PRO A 287 -16.14 -44.81 -12.27
CA PRO A 287 -16.35 -43.37 -12.34
C PRO A 287 -15.79 -42.71 -11.07
N GLY A 288 -14.84 -41.79 -11.22
CA GLY A 288 -14.35 -40.97 -10.12
C GLY A 288 -14.77 -39.52 -10.26
N ARG A 289 -14.10 -38.62 -9.55
CA ARG A 289 -14.47 -37.19 -9.45
C ARG A 289 -13.24 -36.29 -9.41
N VAL A 290 -13.45 -35.01 -9.69
CA VAL A 290 -12.44 -33.96 -9.48
C VAL A 290 -12.52 -33.45 -8.04
N HIS A 291 -11.39 -33.37 -7.38
CA HIS A 291 -11.20 -32.84 -6.05
C HIS A 291 -10.42 -31.53 -6.14
N VAL A 292 -10.92 -30.47 -5.53
CA VAL A 292 -10.20 -29.20 -5.41
C VAL A 292 -9.70 -29.07 -3.98
N HIS A 293 -8.42 -28.77 -3.80
CA HIS A 293 -7.85 -28.56 -2.48
C HIS A 293 -7.02 -27.28 -2.47
N TRP A 294 -7.15 -26.53 -1.38
CA TRP A 294 -6.22 -25.45 -1.12
C TRP A 294 -4.92 -25.99 -0.52
N ILE A 295 -3.78 -25.46 -0.95
CA ILE A 295 -2.46 -25.71 -0.40
C ILE A 295 -1.75 -24.38 -0.11
N PRO A 296 -0.83 -24.30 0.87
CA PRO A 296 -0.11 -23.05 1.10
C PRO A 296 0.86 -22.73 -0.06
N GLY A 297 0.82 -21.48 -0.53
CA GLY A 297 1.77 -20.95 -1.52
C GLY A 297 3.13 -20.65 -0.91
N HIS A 298 4.19 -20.67 -1.74
CA HIS A 298 5.58 -20.37 -1.36
C HIS A 298 6.11 -21.18 -0.16
N ALA A 299 5.55 -22.38 0.06
CA ALA A 299 5.89 -23.27 1.15
C ALA A 299 6.91 -24.35 0.74
N GLY A 300 7.52 -24.24 -0.46
CA GLY A 300 8.47 -25.23 -0.96
C GLY A 300 7.81 -26.52 -1.47
N ILE A 301 6.51 -26.51 -1.73
CA ILE A 301 5.79 -27.65 -2.31
C ILE A 301 6.16 -27.73 -3.79
N THR A 302 7.00 -28.71 -4.14
CA THR A 302 7.63 -28.84 -5.46
C THR A 302 6.67 -28.64 -6.64
N GLY A 303 5.47 -29.25 -6.60
CA GLY A 303 4.48 -29.10 -7.67
C GLY A 303 3.83 -27.71 -7.75
N ASN A 304 3.64 -27.04 -6.61
CA ASN A 304 3.10 -25.68 -6.56
C ASN A 304 4.13 -24.66 -7.07
N GLU A 305 5.39 -24.79 -6.63
CA GLU A 305 6.48 -23.91 -7.09
C GLU A 305 6.70 -24.05 -8.61
N GLN A 306 6.61 -25.28 -9.14
CA GLN A 306 6.68 -25.50 -10.59
C GLN A 306 5.49 -24.86 -11.32
N ALA A 307 4.28 -24.97 -10.78
CA ALA A 307 3.10 -24.36 -11.38
C ALA A 307 3.18 -22.83 -11.38
N ASP A 308 3.63 -22.22 -10.28
CA ASP A 308 3.87 -20.79 -10.14
C ASP A 308 4.96 -20.31 -11.12
N GLU A 309 6.07 -21.04 -11.23
CA GLU A 309 7.13 -20.70 -12.18
C GLU A 309 6.67 -20.80 -13.63
N GLN A 310 5.88 -21.81 -13.99
CA GLN A 310 5.31 -21.94 -15.34
C GLN A 310 4.29 -20.84 -15.65
N ALA A 311 3.45 -20.46 -14.68
CA ALA A 311 2.54 -19.33 -14.82
C ALA A 311 3.32 -18.03 -15.06
N LYS A 312 4.39 -17.79 -14.30
CA LYS A 312 5.31 -16.64 -14.49
C LYS A 312 5.96 -16.64 -15.87
N ARG A 313 6.47 -17.78 -16.35
CA ARG A 313 7.04 -17.90 -17.71
C ARG A 313 5.99 -17.61 -18.79
N GLY A 314 4.75 -18.07 -18.61
CA GLY A 314 3.63 -17.77 -19.50
C GLY A 314 3.29 -16.28 -19.61
N THR A 315 3.60 -15.48 -18.57
CA THR A 315 3.44 -14.01 -18.60
C THR A 315 4.51 -13.29 -19.42
N MET A 316 5.69 -13.91 -19.59
CA MET A 316 6.85 -13.31 -20.26
C MET A 316 6.90 -13.58 -21.78
N SER A 317 6.11 -14.54 -22.28
CA SER A 317 6.00 -14.80 -23.72
C SER A 317 4.93 -13.92 -24.38
N THR A 318 5.37 -12.84 -25.02
CA THR A 318 4.50 -12.07 -25.92
C THR A 318 4.17 -12.90 -27.15
N SER A 319 2.90 -13.15 -27.44
CA SER A 319 2.48 -13.55 -28.78
C SER A 319 1.19 -12.85 -29.20
N GLN A 320 1.28 -12.29 -30.40
CA GLN A 320 0.23 -11.63 -31.16
C GLN A 320 -1.03 -12.51 -31.25
N THR A 321 -2.22 -11.92 -31.09
CA THR A 321 -3.32 -12.04 -32.06
C THR A 321 -4.58 -11.26 -31.64
N ASN A 322 -5.07 -10.49 -32.61
CA ASN A 322 -6.47 -10.22 -32.98
C ASN A 322 -7.51 -10.02 -31.85
N SER A 323 -7.83 -8.74 -31.70
CA SER A 323 -8.74 -8.13 -30.74
C SER A 323 -10.18 -8.65 -30.74
N SER A 324 -10.61 -9.20 -29.59
CA SER A 324 -11.98 -9.01 -29.06
C SER A 324 -12.09 -7.61 -28.43
N PRO A 325 -13.30 -7.06 -28.17
CA PRO A 325 -13.47 -5.66 -27.79
C PRO A 325 -12.65 -5.34 -26.54
N ALA A 326 -11.83 -4.30 -26.63
CA ALA A 326 -10.99 -3.81 -25.55
C ALA A 326 -11.82 -3.66 -24.26
N ARG A 327 -11.53 -4.52 -23.27
CA ARG A 327 -12.08 -4.35 -21.91
C ARG A 327 -11.69 -2.95 -21.41
N TYR A 328 -12.61 -2.25 -20.77
CA TYR A 328 -12.41 -0.87 -20.26
C TYR A 328 -11.08 -0.68 -19.50
N ALA A 329 -10.69 -1.66 -18.67
CA ALA A 329 -9.42 -1.66 -17.95
C ALA A 329 -8.17 -1.71 -18.86
N TRP A 330 -8.24 -2.46 -19.97
CA TRP A 330 -7.17 -2.47 -20.97
C TRP A 330 -7.08 -1.11 -21.67
N ALA A 331 -8.22 -0.51 -22.02
CA ALA A 331 -8.25 0.82 -22.65
C ALA A 331 -7.64 1.88 -21.72
N LEU A 332 -8.02 1.90 -20.44
CA LEU A 332 -7.45 2.83 -19.46
C LEU A 332 -5.94 2.62 -19.25
N ARG A 333 -5.47 1.37 -19.17
CA ARG A 333 -4.05 1.08 -19.04
C ARG A 333 -3.27 1.53 -20.27
N THR A 334 -3.76 1.21 -21.47
CA THR A 334 -3.16 1.63 -22.73
C THR A 334 -3.11 3.16 -22.82
N LEU A 335 -4.17 3.86 -22.40
CA LEU A 335 -4.16 5.33 -22.35
C LEU A 335 -3.12 5.88 -21.37
N LYS A 336 -2.95 5.26 -20.19
CA LYS A 336 -1.95 5.69 -19.20
C LYS A 336 -0.52 5.41 -19.67
N GLU A 337 -0.28 4.25 -20.28
CA GLU A 337 1.01 3.91 -20.90
C GLU A 337 1.34 4.87 -22.05
N GLU A 338 0.37 5.14 -22.92
CA GLU A 338 0.54 6.08 -24.03
C GLU A 338 0.73 7.52 -23.53
N PHE A 339 0.03 7.94 -22.48
CA PHE A 339 0.25 9.23 -21.83
C PHE A 339 1.70 9.36 -21.34
N TRP A 340 2.19 8.39 -20.56
CA TRP A 340 3.57 8.44 -20.04
C TRP A 340 4.61 8.39 -21.15
N ARG A 341 4.37 7.59 -22.20
CA ARG A 341 5.25 7.54 -23.37
C ARG A 341 5.30 8.88 -24.09
N ARG A 342 4.15 9.51 -24.34
CA ARG A 342 4.08 10.85 -24.96
C ARG A 342 4.69 11.93 -24.07
N PHE A 343 4.49 11.84 -22.77
CA PHE A 343 5.04 12.80 -21.81
C PHE A 343 6.57 12.73 -21.73
N GLN A 344 7.14 11.51 -21.77
CA GLN A 344 8.59 11.32 -21.88
C GLN A 344 9.17 11.92 -23.17
N LEU A 345 8.50 11.73 -24.30
CA LEU A 345 8.91 12.35 -25.57
C LEU A 345 8.83 13.87 -25.49
N TYR A 346 7.70 14.40 -25.02
CA TYR A 346 7.50 15.83 -24.84
C TYR A 346 8.59 16.44 -23.96
N TRP A 347 8.91 15.82 -22.83
CA TRP A 347 9.96 16.31 -21.92
C TRP A 347 11.35 16.27 -22.54
N THR A 348 11.68 15.21 -23.29
CA THR A 348 12.98 15.11 -23.98
C THR A 348 13.16 16.29 -24.95
N GLU A 349 12.09 16.71 -25.62
CA GLU A 349 12.11 17.80 -26.59
C GLU A 349 11.95 19.20 -25.95
N ASN A 350 11.12 19.32 -24.92
CA ASN A 350 10.64 20.60 -24.37
C ASN A 350 11.14 20.92 -22.95
N ALA A 351 11.97 20.08 -22.32
CA ALA A 351 12.49 20.36 -20.98
C ALA A 351 13.19 21.73 -20.92
N PRO A 352 13.00 22.51 -19.84
CA PRO A 352 13.72 23.77 -19.66
C PRO A 352 15.24 23.57 -19.76
N GLN A 353 15.95 24.56 -20.31
CA GLN A 353 17.41 24.46 -20.52
C GLN A 353 18.15 24.06 -19.25
N GLN A 354 17.79 24.65 -18.10
CA GLN A 354 18.42 24.33 -16.82
C GLN A 354 18.20 22.87 -16.37
N TYR A 355 17.03 22.28 -16.66
CA TYR A 355 16.80 20.86 -16.38
C TYR A 355 17.58 19.94 -17.32
N ARG A 356 17.80 20.38 -18.57
CA ARG A 356 18.69 19.69 -19.53
C ARG A 356 20.14 19.75 -19.07
N ASP A 357 20.62 20.93 -18.67
CA ASP A 357 21.98 21.14 -18.19
C ASP A 357 22.28 20.30 -16.93
N LEU A 358 21.30 20.23 -16.00
CA LEU A 358 21.39 19.40 -14.81
C LEU A 358 21.22 17.89 -15.07
N SER A 359 20.84 17.50 -16.30
CA SER A 359 20.54 16.11 -16.68
C SER A 359 19.45 15.47 -15.80
N ILE A 360 18.42 16.23 -15.43
CA ILE A 360 17.29 15.73 -14.64
C ILE A 360 16.26 15.10 -15.57
N SER A 361 16.10 13.78 -15.47
CA SER A 361 15.12 13.01 -16.24
C SER A 361 13.73 13.02 -15.59
N LEU A 362 12.72 12.63 -16.37
CA LEU A 362 11.39 12.35 -15.84
C LEU A 362 11.41 11.07 -15.01
N ASP A 363 11.18 11.22 -13.71
CA ASP A 363 10.89 10.12 -12.79
C ASP A 363 9.41 10.19 -12.39
N LYS A 364 8.77 9.02 -12.22
CA LYS A 364 7.42 8.92 -11.67
C LYS A 364 7.38 9.30 -10.19
N ARG A 365 8.48 9.09 -9.46
CA ARG A 365 8.62 9.41 -8.03
C ARG A 365 10.03 9.95 -7.75
N PRO A 366 10.30 11.22 -8.12
CA PRO A 366 11.63 11.80 -7.94
C PRO A 366 12.01 11.93 -6.46
N HIS A 367 13.28 11.70 -6.13
CA HIS A 367 13.74 11.58 -4.75
C HIS A 367 13.64 12.89 -3.95
N GLU A 368 13.70 14.05 -4.60
CA GLU A 368 13.58 15.35 -3.93
C GLU A 368 12.22 15.56 -3.27
N LEU A 369 11.18 14.80 -3.62
CA LEU A 369 9.88 14.90 -2.96
C LEU A 369 9.92 14.48 -1.49
N SER A 370 10.98 13.80 -1.05
CA SER A 370 11.24 13.51 0.36
C SER A 370 11.72 14.71 1.18
N LEU A 371 12.11 15.83 0.54
CA LEU A 371 12.61 17.01 1.23
C LEU A 371 11.45 17.82 1.87
N PRO A 372 11.68 18.44 3.04
CA PRO A 372 10.71 19.35 3.64
C PRO A 372 10.31 20.46 2.68
N ARG A 373 9.02 20.82 2.66
CA ARG A 373 8.42 21.75 1.66
C ARG A 373 9.21 23.05 1.48
N ALA A 374 9.72 23.64 2.55
CA ALA A 374 10.53 24.86 2.49
C ALA A 374 11.85 24.64 1.72
N THR A 375 12.53 23.52 1.95
CA THR A 375 13.76 23.15 1.24
C THR A 375 13.47 22.76 -0.20
N LEU A 376 12.42 21.95 -0.42
CA LEU A 376 11.98 21.57 -1.76
C LEU A 376 11.68 22.80 -2.62
N GLY A 377 10.99 23.80 -2.06
CA GLY A 377 10.74 25.06 -2.77
C GLY A 377 12.01 25.80 -3.18
N ARG A 378 13.03 25.85 -2.30
CA ARG A 378 14.33 26.47 -2.62
C ARG A 378 15.11 25.67 -3.66
N LEU A 379 15.09 24.35 -3.57
CA LEU A 379 15.73 23.46 -4.54
C LEU A 379 15.09 23.61 -5.93
N LEU A 380 13.76 23.58 -6.02
CA LEU A 380 13.03 23.75 -7.28
C LEU A 380 13.24 25.15 -7.86
N ALA A 381 13.29 26.19 -7.02
CA ALA A 381 13.63 27.54 -7.46
C ALA A 381 15.06 27.59 -8.04
N ALA A 382 16.04 26.97 -7.37
CA ALA A 382 17.41 26.91 -7.86
C ALA A 382 17.54 26.11 -9.19
N ARG A 383 16.78 25.02 -9.35
CA ARG A 383 16.79 24.20 -10.59
C ARG A 383 16.05 24.85 -11.77
N SER A 384 15.01 25.62 -11.48
CA SER A 384 14.16 26.24 -12.51
C SER A 384 14.53 27.69 -12.80
N GLY A 385 15.33 28.32 -11.93
CA GLY A 385 15.65 29.74 -12.00
C GLY A 385 14.45 30.63 -11.68
N HIS A 386 13.32 30.04 -11.29
CA HIS A 386 12.10 30.74 -10.93
C HIS A 386 12.00 30.85 -9.41
N GLY A 387 12.38 32.00 -8.89
CA GLY A 387 12.34 32.31 -7.47
C GLY A 387 12.79 33.74 -7.22
N ASP A 388 13.04 34.05 -5.95
CA ASP A 388 13.57 35.35 -5.51
C ASP A 388 15.05 35.51 -5.91
N PHE A 389 15.27 35.75 -7.20
CA PHE A 389 16.58 35.97 -7.80
C PHE A 389 16.58 37.31 -8.53
N ALA A 390 17.72 38.00 -8.52
CA ALA A 390 17.87 39.31 -9.13
C ALA A 390 17.35 39.33 -10.58
N GLN A 391 17.78 38.34 -11.38
CA GLN A 391 17.38 38.21 -12.78
C GLN A 391 15.86 38.08 -12.98
N TYR A 392 15.14 37.43 -12.07
CA TYR A 392 13.69 37.29 -12.14
C TYR A 392 13.01 38.63 -11.87
N HIS A 393 13.37 39.30 -10.77
CA HIS A 393 12.81 40.59 -10.39
C HIS A 393 13.13 41.70 -11.40
N GLU A 394 14.33 41.69 -12.00
CA GLU A 394 14.71 42.58 -13.09
C GLU A 394 13.87 42.35 -14.35
N ARG A 395 13.67 41.08 -14.73
CA ARG A 395 12.88 40.71 -15.92
C ARG A 395 11.43 41.17 -15.81
N PHE A 396 10.83 41.08 -14.61
CA PHE A 396 9.44 41.46 -14.34
C PHE A 396 9.27 42.88 -13.77
N ARG A 397 10.38 43.61 -13.55
CA ARG A 397 10.41 44.99 -13.04
C ARG A 397 9.71 45.17 -11.69
N HIS A 398 10.02 44.31 -10.73
CA HIS A 398 9.59 44.50 -9.35
C HIS A 398 10.44 45.62 -8.70
N GLU A 399 9.81 46.72 -8.27
CA GLU A 399 10.50 47.94 -7.79
C GLU A 399 10.93 47.86 -6.32
N ASP A 400 10.23 47.07 -5.50
CA ASP A 400 10.50 46.87 -4.08
C ASP A 400 11.52 45.76 -3.80
N ALA A 401 11.80 44.92 -4.80
CA ALA A 401 12.57 43.70 -4.68
C ALA A 401 14.01 43.88 -4.17
N ASN A 402 14.35 43.15 -3.10
CA ASN A 402 15.74 43.06 -2.66
C ASN A 402 16.55 42.08 -3.54
N LEU A 403 17.27 42.65 -4.51
CA LEU A 403 18.07 41.91 -5.49
C LEU A 403 19.38 41.33 -4.91
N GLU A 404 19.83 41.80 -3.75
CA GLU A 404 21.12 41.44 -3.17
C GLU A 404 21.00 40.60 -1.89
N CYS A 405 21.96 39.70 -1.72
CA CYS A 405 22.20 39.03 -0.45
C CYS A 405 22.90 39.97 0.54
N SER A 406 22.85 39.70 1.86
CA SER A 406 23.62 40.46 2.85
C SER A 406 25.15 40.41 2.62
N CYS A 407 25.65 39.52 1.75
CA CYS A 407 27.04 39.52 1.29
C CYS A 407 27.32 40.47 0.12
N ARG A 408 26.36 41.34 -0.26
CA ARG A 408 26.44 42.34 -1.34
C ARG A 408 26.72 41.73 -2.72
N ARG A 409 26.11 40.58 -2.99
CA ARG A 409 26.15 39.93 -4.30
C ARG A 409 24.72 39.72 -4.77
N PRO A 410 24.47 39.79 -6.09
CA PRO A 410 23.16 39.51 -6.66
C PRO A 410 22.69 38.10 -6.28
N LYS A 411 21.41 37.97 -5.93
CA LYS A 411 20.77 36.68 -5.69
C LYS A 411 20.70 35.92 -7.01
N SER A 412 21.34 34.75 -7.06
CA SER A 412 21.31 33.85 -8.21
C SER A 412 20.93 32.43 -7.78
N PRO A 413 20.50 31.57 -8.71
CA PRO A 413 20.12 30.18 -8.39
C PRO A 413 21.20 29.41 -7.63
N HIS A 414 22.47 29.65 -7.96
CA HIS A 414 23.62 28.97 -7.35
C HIS A 414 24.24 29.78 -6.20
N HIS A 415 23.63 30.88 -5.76
CA HIS A 415 24.25 31.81 -4.81
C HIS A 415 24.58 31.17 -3.45
N PHE A 416 23.75 30.22 -2.98
CA PHE A 416 24.01 29.47 -1.74
C PHE A 416 25.39 28.79 -1.75
N TYR A 417 25.82 28.28 -2.91
CA TYR A 417 27.07 27.57 -3.08
C TYR A 417 28.29 28.49 -2.96
N TYR A 418 28.17 29.74 -3.46
CA TYR A 418 29.28 30.70 -3.54
C TYR A 418 29.27 31.79 -2.46
N CYS A 419 28.21 31.89 -1.66
CA CYS A 419 28.09 32.95 -0.66
C CYS A 419 29.14 32.82 0.46
N ARG A 420 30.00 33.84 0.59
CA ARG A 420 31.04 33.89 1.64
C ARG A 420 30.45 33.86 3.05
N LYS A 421 29.33 34.56 3.29
CA LYS A 421 28.68 34.58 4.60
C LYS A 421 28.04 33.23 4.93
N GLY A 422 27.43 32.56 3.94
CA GLY A 422 26.91 31.20 4.09
C GLY A 422 28.01 30.21 4.49
N ARG A 423 29.14 30.21 3.77
CA ARG A 423 30.30 29.34 4.08
C ARG A 423 30.91 29.58 5.47
N LYS A 424 30.79 30.81 5.98
CA LYS A 424 31.26 31.14 7.34
C LYS A 424 30.27 30.69 8.41
N ALA A 425 28.97 30.63 8.10
CA ALA A 425 27.93 30.24 9.03
C ALA A 425 27.91 28.71 9.27
N SER A 426 28.03 27.91 8.21
CA SER A 426 28.29 26.47 8.32
C SER A 426 29.24 26.00 7.21
N PRO A 427 30.25 25.18 7.52
CA PRO A 427 31.06 24.49 6.51
C PRO A 427 30.17 23.71 5.54
N GLN A 428 30.47 23.81 4.26
CA GLN A 428 29.67 23.15 3.24
C GLN A 428 29.96 21.64 3.22
N PRO A 429 28.96 20.75 3.36
CA PRO A 429 29.16 19.30 3.42
C PRO A 429 29.55 18.68 2.07
N TRP A 430 29.46 19.45 0.97
CA TRP A 430 29.65 18.94 -0.39
C TRP A 430 31.10 18.81 -0.88
N GLY A 431 32.11 19.13 -0.07
CA GLY A 431 33.52 18.91 -0.44
C GLY A 431 33.90 19.50 -1.80
N SER A 432 34.40 18.66 -2.72
CA SER A 432 34.80 19.04 -4.09
C SER A 432 33.69 18.86 -5.13
N ARG A 433 32.46 18.49 -4.73
CA ARG A 433 31.34 18.24 -5.65
C ARG A 433 30.87 19.54 -6.29
N GLN A 434 30.50 19.49 -7.57
CA GLN A 434 30.03 20.69 -8.28
C GLN A 434 28.59 21.04 -7.88
N VAL A 435 28.22 22.32 -7.99
CA VAL A 435 26.87 22.82 -7.63
C VAL A 435 25.75 22.05 -8.35
N ASP A 436 25.95 21.68 -9.60
CA ASP A 436 24.97 20.91 -10.38
C ASP A 436 24.73 19.52 -9.79
N GLU A 437 25.76 18.90 -9.25
CA GLU A 437 25.67 17.60 -8.57
C GLU A 437 24.86 17.71 -7.27
N ILE A 438 25.00 18.84 -6.56
CA ILE A 438 24.23 19.17 -5.36
C ILE A 438 22.76 19.35 -5.70
N LEU A 439 22.48 20.02 -6.81
CA LEU A 439 21.11 20.27 -7.24
C LEU A 439 20.43 19.01 -7.79
N ARG A 440 21.13 18.07 -8.42
CA ARG A 440 20.48 16.90 -9.08
C ARG A 440 20.44 15.61 -8.26
N SER A 441 21.48 15.31 -7.48
CA SER A 441 21.66 13.96 -6.92
C SER A 441 20.95 13.79 -5.58
N LYS A 442 20.54 12.55 -5.24
CA LYS A 442 19.88 12.26 -3.96
C LYS A 442 20.72 12.66 -2.74
N SER A 443 22.01 12.32 -2.74
CA SER A 443 22.92 12.74 -1.67
C SER A 443 23.10 14.26 -1.67
N GLY A 444 23.29 14.88 -2.84
CA GLY A 444 23.47 16.32 -2.97
C GLY A 444 22.29 17.13 -2.44
N THR A 445 21.06 16.70 -2.75
CA THR A 445 19.85 17.37 -2.27
C THR A 445 19.64 17.23 -0.76
N ARG A 446 20.11 16.13 -0.17
CA ARG A 446 20.13 15.93 1.28
C ARG A 446 21.19 16.82 1.93
N ASP A 447 22.41 16.85 1.40
CA ASP A 447 23.49 17.70 1.88
C ASP A 447 23.09 19.19 1.80
N PHE A 448 22.37 19.58 0.74
CA PHE A 448 21.78 20.91 0.60
C PHE A 448 20.76 21.21 1.71
N HIS A 449 19.89 20.26 2.03
CA HIS A 449 18.91 20.40 3.10
C HIS A 449 19.59 20.59 4.47
N GLU A 450 20.51 19.70 4.83
CA GLU A 450 21.25 19.73 6.10
C GLU A 450 21.99 21.06 6.26
N TRP A 451 22.73 21.49 5.23
CA TRP A 451 23.44 22.77 5.27
C TRP A 451 22.51 23.97 5.42
N LEU A 452 21.32 23.96 4.82
CA LEU A 452 20.35 25.03 4.99
C LEU A 452 19.81 25.12 6.43
N GLN A 453 19.64 23.98 7.10
CA GLN A 453 19.22 23.95 8.50
C GLN A 453 20.30 24.56 9.41
N GLU A 454 21.56 24.19 9.22
CA GLU A 454 22.66 24.69 10.06
C GLU A 454 23.04 26.14 9.78
N SER A 455 23.11 26.52 8.50
CA SER A 455 23.56 27.87 8.11
C SER A 455 22.48 28.94 8.26
N HIS A 456 21.20 28.53 8.39
CA HIS A 456 20.04 29.42 8.34
C HIS A 456 20.09 30.39 7.13
N PHE A 457 20.60 29.90 5.99
CA PHE A 457 21.00 30.75 4.87
C PHE A 457 19.86 31.63 4.35
N TYR A 458 18.71 31.03 4.02
CA TYR A 458 17.56 31.75 3.45
C TYR A 458 16.65 32.42 4.48
N SER A 459 16.97 32.35 5.78
CA SER A 459 16.24 33.05 6.85
C SER A 459 17.03 34.21 7.44
N SER A 460 18.36 34.12 7.52
CA SER A 460 19.20 35.10 8.21
C SER A 460 20.27 35.76 7.35
N ILE A 461 20.78 35.07 6.32
CA ILE A 461 21.93 35.55 5.52
C ILE A 461 21.47 36.15 4.20
N CYS A 462 20.62 35.42 3.49
CA CYS A 462 20.08 35.76 2.18
C CYS A 462 18.56 35.56 2.21
N PRO A 463 17.82 36.33 3.03
CA PRO A 463 16.38 36.16 3.14
C PRO A 463 15.69 36.39 1.81
N ALA A 464 14.57 35.69 1.63
CA ALA A 464 13.66 36.03 0.55
C ALA A 464 13.19 37.48 0.70
N HIS A 465 12.84 38.11 -0.42
CA HIS A 465 12.17 39.39 -0.38
C HIS A 465 10.86 39.32 0.41
#